data_AF-A0A5C7XB87-F1
#
_entry.id   AF-A0A5C7XB87-F1
#
_cell.length_a   1.000
_cell.length_b   1.000
_cell.length_c   1.000
_cell.angle_alpha   90.00
_cell.angle_beta   90.00
_cell.angle_gamma   90.00
#
_symmetry.space_group_name_H-M   'P 1'
#
loop_
_entity.id
_entity.type
_entity.pdbx_description
1 polymer ?
#
loop_
_entity_poly.entity_id
_entity_poly.type
_entity_poly.pdbx_seq_one_letter_code
_entity_poly.pdbx_strand_id
1 'polypeptide(L)'
;MVKEQCELLLKDDHVMHEDIVRFLQQEKDPYAISYLRQAVLLKPHLEYLAYDDYGSFYKKCFWALRSIDTPEAIAVIQEFSNSDDPVIRKEASYRLARIRGDAV
;
A
#
# COMPACT_ATOMS: atom_id res chain seq x y z
N MET A 1 -10.83 14.91 -6.75
CA MET A 1 -9.98 13.88 -7.36
C MET A 1 -9.28 13.02 -6.30
N VAL A 2 -8.17 13.42 -5.66
CA VAL A 2 -7.47 12.57 -4.66
C VAL A 2 -8.38 12.08 -3.53
N LYS A 3 -9.18 12.98 -2.93
CA LYS A 3 -10.09 12.63 -1.82
C LYS A 3 -11.12 11.57 -2.21
N GLU A 4 -11.78 11.74 -3.35
CA GLU A 4 -12.78 10.79 -3.86
C GLU A 4 -12.15 9.42 -4.15
N GLN A 5 -10.93 9.41 -4.71
CA GLN A 5 -10.19 8.17 -4.96
C GLN A 5 -9.76 7.48 -3.66
N CYS A 6 -9.42 8.24 -2.63
CA CYS A 6 -9.13 7.71 -1.29
C CYS A 6 -10.37 7.06 -0.66
N GLU A 7 -11.54 7.72 -0.75
CA GLU A 7 -12.80 7.15 -0.27
C GLU A 7 -13.21 5.91 -1.05
N LEU A 8 -13.03 5.92 -2.37
CA LEU A 8 -13.30 4.77 -3.24
C LEU A 8 -12.36 3.60 -2.92
N LEU A 9 -11.08 3.84 -2.64
CA LEU A 9 -10.10 2.81 -2.29
C LEU A 9 -10.55 1.89 -1.13
N LEU A 10 -11.42 2.37 -0.24
CA LEU A 10 -11.87 1.62 0.94
C LEU A 10 -13.22 0.91 0.74
N LYS A 11 -13.82 1.00 -0.45
CA LYS A 11 -15.06 0.28 -0.77
C LYS A 11 -14.75 -1.09 -1.36
N ASP A 12 -15.42 -2.11 -0.86
CA ASP A 12 -15.27 -3.50 -1.30
C ASP A 12 -16.23 -3.88 -2.45
N ASP A 13 -17.10 -2.96 -2.88
CA ASP A 13 -18.11 -3.15 -3.93
C ASP A 13 -17.58 -2.99 -5.37
N HIS A 14 -16.26 -3.02 -5.57
CA HIS A 14 -15.62 -2.91 -6.88
C HIS A 14 -14.24 -3.57 -6.98
N VAL A 15 -13.73 -3.67 -8.20
CA VAL A 15 -12.42 -4.30 -8.51
C VAL A 15 -11.31 -3.30 -8.87
N MET A 16 -11.53 -2.00 -8.68
CA MET A 16 -10.64 -0.92 -9.14
C MET A 16 -9.47 -0.58 -8.20
N HIS A 17 -9.30 -1.29 -7.07
CA HIS A 17 -8.32 -0.93 -6.05
C HIS A 17 -6.89 -0.76 -6.58
N GLU A 18 -6.45 -1.59 -7.53
CA GLU A 18 -5.11 -1.48 -8.10
C GLU A 18 -4.92 -0.23 -8.97
N ASP A 19 -5.95 0.14 -9.74
CA ASP A 19 -5.96 1.36 -10.56
C ASP A 19 -5.99 2.61 -9.67
N ILE A 20 -6.77 2.56 -8.59
CA ILE A 20 -6.83 3.63 -7.59
C ILE A 20 -5.46 3.81 -6.91
N VAL A 21 -4.81 2.72 -6.46
CA VAL A 21 -3.46 2.79 -5.87
C VAL A 21 -2.45 3.36 -6.87
N ARG A 22 -2.54 2.98 -8.16
CA ARG A 22 -1.68 3.53 -9.21
C ARG A 22 -1.91 5.03 -9.39
N PHE A 23 -3.16 5.49 -9.39
CA PHE A 23 -3.48 6.91 -9.44
C PHE A 23 -2.87 7.66 -8.25
N LEU A 24 -3.09 7.18 -7.02
CA LEU A 24 -2.56 7.83 -5.81
C LEU A 24 -1.02 7.86 -5.78
N GLN A 25 -0.36 6.83 -6.33
CA GLN A 25 1.09 6.82 -6.50
C GLN A 25 1.58 7.96 -7.42
N GLN A 26 0.82 8.31 -8.46
CA GLN A 26 1.18 9.37 -9.40
C GLN A 26 0.95 10.75 -8.79
N GLU A 27 -0.14 10.93 -8.05
CA GLU A 27 -0.49 12.19 -7.39
C GLU A 27 0.43 12.52 -6.21
N LYS A 28 0.90 11.50 -5.49
CA LYS A 28 1.85 11.64 -4.34
C LYS A 28 1.34 12.56 -3.23
N ASP A 29 0.02 12.71 -3.10
CA ASP A 29 -0.59 13.56 -2.09
C ASP A 29 -0.52 12.89 -0.70
N PRO A 30 0.08 13.53 0.33
CA PRO A 30 0.12 13.01 1.69
C PRO A 30 -1.24 12.68 2.31
N TYR A 31 -2.33 13.27 1.81
CA TYR A 31 -3.69 12.92 2.22
C TYR A 31 -3.99 11.41 2.07
N ALA A 32 -3.39 10.77 1.06
CA ALA A 32 -3.60 9.36 0.75
C ALA A 32 -2.93 8.38 1.73
N ILE A 33 -2.00 8.84 2.59
CA ILE A 33 -1.20 7.94 3.45
C ILE A 33 -2.08 7.07 4.34
N SER A 34 -3.06 7.67 5.02
CA SER A 34 -3.96 6.95 5.93
C SER A 34 -4.88 5.96 5.20
N TYR A 35 -5.22 6.24 3.94
CA TYR A 35 -6.06 5.39 3.10
C TYR A 35 -5.25 4.23 2.49
N LEU A 36 -4.02 4.48 2.04
CA LEU A 36 -3.11 3.42 1.58
C LEU A 36 -2.77 2.45 2.72
N ARG A 37 -2.61 2.95 3.96
CA ARG A 37 -2.47 2.10 5.15
C ARG A 37 -3.70 1.21 5.35
N GLN A 38 -4.90 1.77 5.28
CA GLN A 38 -6.14 1.01 5.43
C GLN A 38 -6.36 0.01 4.28
N ALA A 39 -5.95 0.35 3.06
CA ALA A 39 -6.05 -0.54 1.91
C ALA A 39 -5.23 -1.83 2.10
N VAL A 40 -4.03 -1.75 2.69
CA VAL A 40 -3.24 -2.93 3.06
C VAL A 40 -4.04 -3.85 4.00
N LEU A 41 -4.74 -3.28 4.98
CA LEU A 41 -5.57 -4.05 5.92
C LEU A 41 -6.88 -4.55 5.29
N LEU A 42 -7.36 -3.88 4.25
CA LEU A 42 -8.59 -4.26 3.54
C LEU A 42 -8.39 -5.48 2.64
N LYS A 43 -7.20 -5.68 2.06
CA LYS A 43 -6.94 -6.75 1.05
C LYS A 43 -7.52 -8.13 1.42
N PRO A 44 -7.40 -8.65 2.65
CA PRO A 44 -7.96 -9.96 3.00
C PRO A 44 -9.49 -10.06 2.85
N HIS A 45 -10.20 -8.93 2.83
CA HIS A 45 -11.65 -8.84 2.62
C HIS A 45 -12.04 -8.66 1.15
N LEU A 46 -11.07 -8.44 0.26
CA LEU A 46 -11.30 -8.29 -1.18
C LEU A 46 -11.23 -9.67 -1.84
N GLU A 47 -12.36 -10.38 -1.90
CA GLU A 47 -12.44 -11.75 -2.44
C GLU A 47 -11.83 -11.89 -3.84
N TYR A 48 -12.00 -10.88 -4.68
CA TYR A 48 -11.45 -10.88 -6.04
C TYR A 48 -9.91 -10.84 -6.06
N LEU A 49 -9.23 -10.48 -4.97
CA LEU A 49 -7.78 -10.51 -4.80
C LEU A 49 -7.29 -11.74 -4.01
N ALA A 50 -8.14 -12.74 -3.79
CA ALA A 50 -7.75 -13.99 -3.14
C ALA A 50 -6.67 -14.76 -3.92
N TYR A 51 -6.56 -14.54 -5.24
CA TYR A 51 -5.50 -15.13 -6.07
C TYR A 51 -4.12 -14.46 -5.87
N ASP A 52 -4.07 -13.30 -5.21
CA ASP A 52 -2.84 -12.52 -5.01
C ASP A 52 -2.05 -13.01 -3.78
N ASP A 53 -1.60 -14.27 -3.84
CA ASP A 53 -0.81 -14.93 -2.80
C ASP A 53 0.61 -14.34 -2.67
N TYR A 54 1.11 -13.74 -3.75
CA TYR A 54 2.45 -13.17 -3.80
C TYR A 54 2.52 -11.71 -3.33
N GLY A 55 1.40 -11.11 -2.93
CA GLY A 55 1.36 -9.77 -2.36
C GLY A 55 1.57 -8.63 -3.36
N SER A 56 1.18 -8.82 -4.63
CA SER A 56 1.21 -7.78 -5.66
C SER A 56 0.49 -6.50 -5.22
N PHE A 57 -0.67 -6.64 -4.57
CA PHE A 57 -1.43 -5.51 -4.05
C PHE A 57 -0.70 -4.79 -2.91
N TYR A 58 -0.14 -5.53 -1.94
CA TYR A 58 0.65 -4.97 -0.85
C TYR A 58 1.85 -4.21 -1.39
N LYS A 59 2.58 -4.83 -2.33
CA LYS A 59 3.68 -4.20 -3.04
C LYS A 59 3.24 -2.86 -3.63
N LYS A 60 2.15 -2.81 -4.40
CA LYS A 60 1.64 -1.56 -5.01
C LYS A 60 1.36 -0.49 -3.95
N CYS A 61 0.74 -0.83 -2.83
CA CYS A 61 0.50 0.11 -1.73
C CYS A 61 1.82 0.68 -1.17
N PHE A 62 2.84 -0.16 -0.96
CA PHE A 62 4.15 0.28 -0.48
C PHE A 62 4.95 1.08 -1.51
N TRP A 63 4.76 0.82 -2.81
CA TRP A 63 5.27 1.69 -3.88
C TRP A 63 4.62 3.07 -3.84
N ALA A 64 3.29 3.13 -3.66
CA ALA A 64 2.55 4.39 -3.54
C ALA A 64 3.01 5.21 -2.32
N LEU A 65 3.11 4.58 -1.14
CA LEU A 65 3.64 5.21 0.07
C LEU A 65 5.07 5.75 -0.14
N ARG A 66 5.96 4.97 -0.74
CA ARG A 66 7.31 5.46 -1.06
C ARG A 66 7.28 6.64 -2.04
N SER A 67 6.38 6.65 -3.01
CA SER A 67 6.27 7.74 -3.98
C SER A 67 5.80 9.06 -3.35
N ILE A 68 5.06 9.01 -2.24
CA ILE A 68 4.68 10.19 -1.43
C ILE A 68 5.90 10.79 -0.70
N ASP A 69 6.84 9.95 -0.26
CA ASP A 69 8.16 10.34 0.25
C ASP A 69 8.14 11.30 1.46
N THR A 70 7.22 11.07 2.40
CA THR A 70 7.18 11.77 3.69
C THR A 70 7.58 10.86 4.86
N PRO A 71 8.02 11.42 6.01
CA PRO A 71 8.28 10.64 7.21
C PRO A 71 7.10 9.77 7.64
N GLU A 72 5.88 10.27 7.50
CA GLU A 72 4.65 9.54 7.83
C GLU A 72 4.44 8.34 6.89
N ALA A 73 4.68 8.51 5.58
CA ALA A 73 4.55 7.42 4.63
C ALA A 73 5.61 6.32 4.87
N ILE A 74 6.85 6.72 5.19
CA ILE A 74 7.92 5.79 5.55
C ILE A 74 7.61 5.07 6.87
N ALA A 75 7.02 5.77 7.85
CA ALA A 75 6.59 5.17 9.11
C ALA A 75 5.57 4.07 8.90
N VAL A 76 4.60 4.24 7.99
CA VAL A 76 3.64 3.18 7.63
C VAL A 76 4.35 1.95 7.01
N ILE A 77 5.33 2.16 6.14
CA ILE A 77 6.11 1.04 5.57
C ILE A 77 6.88 0.31 6.68
N GLN A 78 7.47 1.05 7.63
CA GLN A 78 8.18 0.50 8.78
C GLN A 78 7.26 -0.22 9.79
N GLU A 79 6.02 0.24 9.95
CA GLU A 79 5.00 -0.46 10.74
C GLU A 79 4.76 -1.86 10.15
N PHE A 80 4.46 -1.93 8.85
CA PHE A 80 4.15 -3.19 8.18
C PHE A 80 5.34 -4.14 7.98
N SER A 81 6.59 -3.65 8.05
CA SER A 81 7.76 -4.53 8.06
C SER A 81 7.90 -5.34 9.35
N ASN A 82 7.07 -5.06 10.36
CA ASN A 82 6.94 -5.86 11.58
C ASN A 82 5.60 -6.62 11.66
N SER A 83 4.84 -6.71 10.55
CA SER A 83 3.56 -7.43 10.51
C SER A 83 3.74 -8.93 10.82
N ASP A 84 2.75 -9.55 11.48
CA ASP A 84 2.71 -11.01 11.67
C ASP A 84 2.45 -11.75 10.34
N ASP A 85 1.72 -11.12 9.42
CA ASP A 85 1.48 -11.66 8.08
C ASP A 85 2.81 -11.69 7.29
N PRO A 86 3.27 -12.89 6.87
CA PRO A 86 4.57 -13.05 6.23
C PRO A 86 4.66 -12.37 4.87
N VAL A 87 3.56 -12.25 4.12
CA VAL A 87 3.52 -11.63 2.80
C VAL A 87 3.60 -10.11 2.95
N ILE A 88 2.82 -9.53 3.86
CA ILE A 88 2.89 -8.10 4.20
C ILE A 88 4.29 -7.74 4.68
N ARG A 89 4.81 -8.50 5.64
CA ARG A 89 6.14 -8.29 6.23
C ARG A 89 7.23 -8.31 5.17
N LYS A 90 7.19 -9.29 4.25
CA LYS A 90 8.16 -9.42 3.16
C LYS A 90 8.15 -8.19 2.24
N GLU A 91 6.99 -7.81 1.72
CA GLU A 91 6.89 -6.70 0.76
C GLU A 91 7.24 -5.35 1.40
N ALA A 92 6.85 -5.12 2.65
CA ALA A 92 7.19 -3.92 3.41
C ALA A 92 8.69 -3.86 3.74
N SER A 93 9.27 -4.96 4.20
CA SER A 93 10.71 -5.05 4.51
C SER A 93 11.56 -4.81 3.28
N TYR A 94 11.20 -5.42 2.15
CA TYR A 94 11.87 -5.19 0.87
C TYR A 94 11.83 -3.70 0.48
N ARG A 95 10.66 -3.06 0.61
CA ARG A 95 10.51 -1.63 0.31
C ARG A 95 11.39 -0.76 1.21
N LEU A 96 11.37 -1.03 2.51
CA LEU A 96 12.10 -0.26 3.51
C LEU A 96 13.62 -0.36 3.30
N ALA A 97 14.14 -1.55 3.05
CA ALA A 97 15.55 -1.77 2.78
C ALA A 97 16.03 -1.01 1.53
N ARG A 98 15.20 -0.98 0.47
CA ARG A 98 15.45 -0.16 -0.74
C ARG A 98 15.43 1.35 -0.48
N ILE A 99 14.70 1.82 0.53
CA ILE A 99 14.71 3.23 0.95
C ILE A 99 16.00 3.55 1.72
N ARG A 100 16.47 2.63 2.56
CA ARG A 100 17.70 2.77 3.35
C ARG A 100 18.99 2.60 2.55
N GLY A 101 18.90 2.00 1.36
CA GLY A 101 20.08 1.66 0.55
C GLY A 101 20.74 0.34 0.97
N ASP A 102 20.02 -0.50 1.72
CA ASP A 102 20.50 -1.81 2.15
C ASP A 102 20.56 -2.77 0.94
N ALA A 103 21.53 -3.70 0.96
CA ALA A 103 21.55 -4.80 0.01
C ALA A 103 20.39 -5.77 0.34
N VAL A 104 19.46 -5.93 -0.61
CA VAL A 104 18.29 -6.82 -0.55
C VAL A 104 18.43 -8.02 -1.46
#